data_AF-L1NVS1-F1
#
_entry.id   AF-L1NVS1-F1
#
_cell.length_a   1.000
_cell.length_b   1.000
_cell.length_c   1.000
_cell.angle_alpha   90.00
_cell.angle_beta   90.00
_cell.angle_gamma   90.00
#
_symmetry.space_group_name_H-M   'P 1'
#
loop_
_entity.id
_entity.type
_entity.pdbx_description
1 polymer ?
#
loop_
_entity_poly.entity_id
_entity_poly.type
_entity_poly.pdbx_seq_one_letter_code
_entity_poly.pdbx_strand_id
1 'polypeptide(L)'
;MNYVFRYPRCLLYRYHLLVMKEMQKRGYRPDAQWLAPEYRGKSLPPEPPETVATQSSPVYPEHDDAYLAECLQNLKNKGIEIDINHTDGIQAV
;
A
#
# COMPACT_ATOMS: atom_id res chain seq x y z
N MET A 1 4.58 11.23 -10.10
CA MET A 1 5.09 10.02 -10.80
C MET A 1 3.91 9.09 -11.08
N ASN A 2 3.82 8.57 -12.30
CA ASN A 2 2.66 7.88 -12.87
C ASN A 2 2.77 6.34 -12.71
N TYR A 3 2.98 5.85 -11.49
CA TYR A 3 3.11 4.40 -11.21
C TYR A 3 1.90 3.59 -11.70
N VAL A 4 0.70 4.21 -11.69
CA VAL A 4 -0.56 3.63 -12.19
C VAL A 4 -0.50 3.20 -13.65
N PHE A 5 0.34 3.85 -14.46
CA PHE A 5 0.50 3.55 -15.89
C PHE A 5 1.79 2.79 -16.22
N ARG A 6 2.73 2.68 -15.26
CA ARG A 6 4.04 2.05 -15.47
C ARG A 6 4.06 0.58 -15.11
N TYR A 7 3.24 0.16 -14.15
CA TYR A 7 3.22 -1.20 -13.62
C TYR A 7 1.89 -1.91 -13.90
N PRO A 8 1.88 -3.26 -13.95
CA PRO A 8 0.65 -4.04 -14.04
C PRO A 8 -0.30 -3.74 -12.87
N ARG A 9 -1.62 -3.89 -13.11
CA ARG A 9 -2.66 -3.54 -12.11
C ARG A 9 -2.56 -4.40 -10.86
N CYS A 10 -2.10 -5.64 -10.99
CA CYS A 10 -1.89 -6.52 -9.86
C CYS A 10 -0.91 -5.96 -8.80
N LEU A 11 0.12 -5.17 -9.20
CA LEU A 11 1.09 -4.61 -8.26
C LEU A 11 0.46 -3.47 -7.46
N LEU A 12 -0.41 -2.68 -8.10
CA LEU A 12 -1.23 -1.66 -7.42
C LEU A 12 -2.12 -2.30 -6.37
N TYR A 13 -2.86 -3.36 -6.76
CA TYR A 13 -3.71 -4.09 -5.82
C TYR A 13 -2.91 -4.72 -4.68
N ARG A 14 -1.73 -5.27 -4.96
CA ARG A 14 -0.83 -5.84 -3.94
C ARG A 14 -0.38 -4.79 -2.93
N TYR A 15 0.06 -3.63 -3.39
CA TYR A 15 0.45 -2.53 -2.51
C TYR A 15 -0.75 -2.01 -1.71
N HIS A 16 -1.91 -1.91 -2.35
CA HIS A 16 -3.17 -1.53 -1.71
C HIS A 16 -3.53 -2.43 -0.53
N LEU A 17 -3.36 -3.75 -0.63
CA LEU A 17 -3.60 -4.66 0.50
C LEU A 17 -2.69 -4.37 1.71
N LEU A 18 -1.44 -3.95 1.50
CA LEU A 18 -0.56 -3.54 2.59
C LEU A 18 -1.09 -2.29 3.29
N VAL A 19 -1.58 -1.32 2.52
CA VAL A 19 -2.22 -0.10 3.05
C VAL A 19 -3.49 -0.45 3.82
N MET A 20 -4.36 -1.30 3.27
CA MET A 20 -5.59 -1.74 3.96
C MET A 20 -5.27 -2.41 5.30
N LYS A 21 -4.25 -3.26 5.35
CA LYS A 21 -3.78 -3.91 6.59
C LYS A 21 -3.29 -2.87 7.61
N GLU A 22 -2.52 -1.89 7.18
CA GLU A 22 -2.03 -0.83 8.07
C GLU A 22 -3.18 0.06 8.59
N MET A 23 -4.14 0.41 7.73
CA MET A 23 -5.34 1.14 8.12
C MET A 23 -6.15 0.37 9.17
N GLN A 24 -6.37 -0.93 8.95
CA GLN A 24 -7.03 -1.81 9.91
C GLN A 24 -6.28 -1.90 11.24
N LYS A 25 -4.95 -2.04 11.20
CA LYS A 25 -4.10 -2.05 12.40
C LYS A 25 -4.29 -0.78 13.23
N ARG A 26 -4.46 0.37 12.58
CA ARG A 26 -4.73 1.67 13.24
C ARG A 26 -6.20 1.89 13.62
N GLY A 27 -7.04 0.87 13.51
CA GLY A 27 -8.46 0.91 13.91
C GLY A 27 -9.42 1.43 12.85
N TYR A 28 -8.95 1.79 11.66
CA TYR A 28 -9.84 2.13 10.55
C TYR A 28 -10.54 0.89 10.01
N ARG A 29 -11.81 1.01 9.62
CA ARG A 29 -12.61 -0.10 9.08
C ARG A 29 -12.86 0.15 7.58
N PRO A 30 -12.00 -0.35 6.69
CA PRO A 30 -12.25 -0.23 5.25
C PRO A 30 -13.48 -1.06 4.87
N ASP A 31 -14.18 -0.61 3.84
CA ASP A 31 -15.27 -1.38 3.26
C ASP A 31 -14.74 -2.72 2.72
N ALA A 32 -15.45 -3.81 2.97
CA ALA A 32 -15.06 -5.15 2.53
C ALA A 32 -14.85 -5.23 1.02
N GLN A 33 -15.61 -4.46 0.23
CA GLN A 33 -15.46 -4.42 -1.22
C GLN A 33 -14.08 -3.89 -1.67
N TRP A 34 -13.39 -3.10 -0.84
CA TRP A 34 -12.04 -2.60 -1.15
C TRP A 34 -10.98 -3.70 -1.09
N LEU A 35 -11.27 -4.84 -0.46
CA LEU A 35 -10.39 -6.00 -0.38
C LEU A 35 -10.63 -6.99 -1.54
N ALA A 36 -11.57 -6.71 -2.44
CA ALA A 36 -11.83 -7.56 -3.58
C ALA A 36 -10.90 -7.18 -4.75
N PRO A 37 -10.11 -8.12 -5.31
CA PRO A 37 -9.21 -7.84 -6.43
C PRO A 37 -9.93 -7.35 -7.70
N GLU A 38 -11.17 -7.76 -7.87
CA GLU A 38 -12.03 -7.38 -8.98
C GLU A 38 -12.68 -6.01 -8.80
N TYR A 39 -12.59 -5.39 -7.62
CA TYR A 39 -13.24 -4.12 -7.34
C TYR A 39 -12.58 -2.96 -8.09
N ARG A 40 -13.38 -2.23 -8.88
CA ARG A 40 -12.93 -1.12 -9.75
C ARG A 40 -13.55 0.22 -9.36
N GLY A 41 -13.94 0.36 -8.10
CA GLY A 41 -14.73 1.50 -7.64
C GLY A 41 -16.21 1.34 -7.98
N LYS A 42 -16.98 2.39 -7.70
CA LYS A 42 -18.45 2.37 -7.82
C LYS A 42 -18.97 2.48 -9.25
N SER A 43 -18.15 3.00 -10.16
CA SER A 43 -18.58 3.36 -11.52
C SER A 43 -18.29 2.31 -12.58
N LEU A 44 -17.38 1.37 -12.29
CA LEU A 44 -16.94 0.35 -13.25
C LEU A 44 -17.40 -1.03 -12.78
N PRO A 45 -17.76 -1.93 -13.72
CA PRO A 45 -18.05 -3.32 -13.38
C PRO A 45 -16.78 -4.03 -12.87
N PRO A 46 -16.94 -5.14 -12.13
CA PRO A 46 -15.80 -5.95 -11.71
C PRO A 46 -15.02 -6.49 -12.90
N GLU A 47 -13.69 -6.58 -12.77
CA GLU A 47 -12.80 -7.18 -13.78
C GLU A 47 -11.99 -8.32 -13.14
N PRO A 48 -11.80 -9.47 -13.82
CA PRO A 48 -10.97 -10.55 -13.29
C PRO A 48 -9.54 -10.08 -12.97
N PRO A 49 -8.96 -10.52 -11.84
CA PRO A 49 -7.58 -10.18 -11.53
C PRO A 49 -6.58 -10.76 -12.53
N GLU A 50 -5.53 -9.98 -12.81
CA GLU A 50 -4.35 -10.46 -13.52
C GLU A 50 -3.61 -11.49 -12.65
N THR A 51 -3.37 -12.69 -13.18
CA THR A 51 -2.56 -13.72 -12.50
C THR A 51 -1.09 -13.32 -12.48
N VAL A 52 -0.48 -13.19 -11.31
CA VAL A 52 0.95 -12.85 -11.20
C VAL A 52 1.69 -13.79 -10.25
N ALA A 53 2.93 -14.08 -10.61
CA ALA A 53 3.85 -14.97 -9.92
C ALA A 53 4.27 -14.45 -8.53
N THR A 54 4.85 -15.37 -7.77
CA THR A 54 5.11 -15.32 -6.33
C THR A 54 5.93 -14.11 -5.86
N GLN A 55 5.62 -13.71 -4.62
CA GLN A 55 6.12 -12.55 -3.86
C GLN A 55 7.62 -12.21 -4.04
N SER A 56 7.89 -10.97 -4.46
CA SER A 56 9.14 -10.24 -4.18
C SER A 56 8.84 -9.00 -3.33
N SER A 57 9.69 -8.69 -2.35
CA SER A 57 9.68 -7.43 -1.60
C SER A 57 10.94 -6.64 -2.00
N PRO A 58 10.86 -5.32 -2.22
CA PRO A 58 9.66 -4.47 -2.18
C PRO A 58 8.68 -4.71 -3.34
N VAL A 59 7.42 -4.25 -3.21
CA VAL A 59 6.39 -4.39 -4.27
C VAL A 59 6.80 -3.64 -5.54
N TYR A 60 7.43 -2.48 -5.36
CA TYR A 60 8.02 -1.71 -6.44
C TYR A 60 9.53 -1.56 -6.16
N PRO A 61 10.39 -1.74 -7.17
CA PRO A 61 11.83 -1.70 -6.98
C PRO A 61 12.32 -0.35 -6.44
N GLU A 62 11.63 0.74 -6.75
CA GLU A 62 11.93 2.09 -6.25
C GLU A 62 11.51 2.32 -4.79
N HIS A 63 10.79 1.40 -4.14
CA HIS A 63 10.46 1.52 -2.71
C HIS A 63 11.66 1.07 -1.86
N ASP A 64 12.77 1.79 -1.99
CA ASP A 64 14.00 1.62 -1.24
C ASP A 64 14.10 2.64 -0.08
N ASP A 65 15.23 2.62 0.63
CA ASP A 65 15.48 3.52 1.77
C ASP A 65 15.54 4.99 1.33
N ALA A 66 16.01 5.28 0.11
CA ALA A 66 16.06 6.63 -0.41
C ALA A 66 14.65 7.18 -0.68
N TYR A 67 13.76 6.36 -1.24
CA TYR A 67 12.36 6.69 -1.41
C TYR A 67 11.64 6.91 -0.08
N LEU A 68 11.93 6.10 0.94
CA LEU A 68 11.39 6.29 2.29
C LEU A 68 11.83 7.65 2.86
N ALA A 69 13.12 7.99 2.76
CA ALA A 69 13.64 9.27 3.21
C ALA A 69 12.95 10.46 2.51
N GLU A 70 12.73 10.36 1.20
CA GLU A 70 11.98 11.38 0.44
C GLU A 70 10.53 11.50 0.94
N CYS A 71 9.86 10.38 1.20
CA CYS A 71 8.50 10.39 1.75
C CYS A 71 8.42 11.08 3.11
N LEU A 72 9.35 10.76 4.02
CA LEU A 72 9.42 11.40 5.34
C LEU A 72 9.70 12.91 5.22
N GLN A 73 10.59 13.31 4.33
CA GLN A 73 10.86 14.74 4.09
C GLN A 73 9.62 15.46 3.51
N ASN A 74 8.90 14.82 2.58
CA ASN A 74 7.66 15.34 2.02
C ASN A 74 6.57 15.54 3.08
N LEU A 75 6.46 14.63 4.05
CA LEU A 75 5.54 14.76 5.18
C LEU A 75 5.97 15.87 6.12
N LYS A 76 7.26 15.94 6.46
CA LYS A 76 7.82 17.01 7.30
C LYS A 76 7.58 18.39 6.70
N ASN A 77 7.75 18.54 5.39
CA ASN A 77 7.48 19.79 4.66
C ASN A 77 6.00 20.19 4.71
N LYS A 78 5.08 19.25 4.96
CA LYS A 78 3.65 19.48 5.18
C LYS A 78 3.29 19.68 6.65
N GLY A 79 4.28 19.73 7.55
CA GLY A 79 4.08 19.83 9.00
C GLY A 79 3.62 18.52 9.65
N ILE A 80 3.85 17.37 9.01
CA ILE A 80 3.51 16.05 9.54
C ILE A 80 4.81 15.34 9.95
N GLU A 81 4.98 15.12 11.25
CA GLU A 81 6.12 14.37 11.79
C GLU A 81 5.69 12.95 12.14
N ILE A 82 6.43 11.96 11.62
CA ILE A 82 6.20 10.53 11.90
C ILE A 82 7.39 10.00 12.68
N ASP A 83 7.12 9.41 13.85
CA ASP A 83 8.10 8.62 14.57
C ASP A 83 8.13 7.19 14.00
N ILE A 84 9.22 6.88 13.30
CA ILE A 84 9.46 5.56 12.69
C ILE A 84 9.99 4.53 13.71
N ASN A 85 10.33 4.95 14.93
CA ASN A 85 10.91 4.08 15.97
C ASN A 85 9.86 3.56 16.96
N HIS A 86 8.60 3.99 16.86
CA HIS A 86 7.52 3.49 17.71
C HIS A 86 7.12 2.08 17.27
N THR A 87 7.79 1.08 17.86
CA THR A 87 7.36 -0.32 17.78
C THR A 87 6.18 -0.49 18.73
N ASP A 88 4.96 -0.40 18.20
CA ASP A 88 3.80 -0.98 18.86
C ASP A 88 4.03 -2.49 18.99
N GLY A 89 4.55 -2.91 20.14
CA GLY A 89 4.56 -4.25 20.71
C GLY A 89 4.45 -5.41 19.74
N ILE A 90 5.51 -5.70 18.96
CA ILE A 90 5.71 -7.05 18.45
C ILE A 90 6.16 -7.90 19.64
N GLN A 91 5.19 -8.43 20.40
CA GLN A 91 5.45 -9.67 21.12
C GLN A 91 5.56 -10.77 20.07
N ALA A 92 6.79 -11.22 19.84
CA ALA A 92 7.04 -12.50 19.22
C ALA A 92 6.35 -13.58 20.07
N VAL A 93 5.38 -14.27 19.47
CA VAL A 93 4.89 -15.57 19.94
C VAL A 93 5.53 -16.62 19.05
#